data_AF-A0A942J8I9-F1
#
_entry.id   AF-A0A942J8I9-F1
#
_cell.length_a   1.000
_cell.length_b   1.000
_cell.length_c   1.000
_cell.angle_alpha   90.00
_cell.angle_beta   90.00
_cell.angle_gamma   90.00
#
_symmetry.space_group_name_H-M   'P 1'
#
loop_
_entity.id
_entity.type
_entity.pdbx_description
1 polymer ?
#
loop_
_entity_poly.entity_id
_entity_poly.type
_entity_poly.pdbx_seq_one_letter_code
_entity_poly.pdbx_strand_id
1 'polypeptide(L)'
;MNKIQIFLSGLFDSFFSIFKVFILSRFNTKIKIHKIKDEEAVILANGPCLTKDLELNSSFISSRKKFCVNFFALSREYEKIKPEYYVLAAPEFWLIKTSSYFNEQKESLIDSLTKNTKWEMLILIPFQAKDSEFVRRVSKNNFIRFLFYNNTPVEGLQSISHLLFKLNFGMPRPHNVLIPSIFLALNLGFNTITILGADHSWHEEIKIDESNSVTVNHEHFYDGNKVQMPMYKLEGEKYLIHDVFRKLHFAFKGYFVLRTYAESIGAKILNASSKSYIDAFERIRIQ
;
A
#
# COMPACT_ATOMS: atom_id res chain seq x y z
N MET A 1 25.08 11.48 -11.70
CA MET A 1 24.89 12.86 -11.23
C MET A 1 25.98 13.19 -10.23
N ASN A 2 26.58 14.38 -10.28
CA ASN A 2 27.55 14.79 -9.26
C ASN A 2 26.82 15.22 -7.97
N LYS A 3 27.55 15.35 -6.84
CA LYS A 3 26.95 15.67 -5.53
C LYS A 3 26.15 16.97 -5.52
N ILE A 4 26.64 17.98 -6.23
CA ILE A 4 25.99 19.30 -6.35
C ILE A 4 24.64 19.15 -7.03
N GLN A 5 24.58 18.42 -8.14
CA GLN A 5 23.34 18.18 -8.86
C GLN A 5 22.33 17.42 -8.01
N ILE A 6 22.75 16.39 -7.27
CA ILE A 6 21.88 15.63 -6.35
C ILE A 6 21.29 16.57 -5.28
N PHE A 7 22.12 17.44 -4.70
CA PHE A 7 21.67 18.38 -3.69
C PHE A 7 20.69 19.42 -4.24
N LEU A 8 21.00 20.03 -5.38
CA LEU A 8 20.12 21.02 -6.04
C LEU A 8 18.79 20.40 -6.47
N SER A 9 18.81 19.20 -7.05
CA SER A 9 17.58 18.44 -7.34
C SER A 9 16.79 18.17 -6.06
N GLY A 10 17.45 17.78 -4.98
CA GLY A 10 16.81 17.55 -3.68
C GLY A 10 16.12 18.80 -3.12
N LEU A 11 16.75 19.97 -3.24
CA LEU A 11 16.14 21.25 -2.85
C LEU A 11 14.90 21.58 -3.68
N PHE A 12 14.99 21.41 -5.00
CA PHE A 12 13.88 21.67 -5.91
C PHE A 12 12.69 20.73 -5.63
N ASP A 13 12.96 19.44 -5.49
CA ASP A 13 11.96 18.43 -5.16
C ASP A 13 11.31 18.70 -3.79
N SER A 14 12.08 19.18 -2.81
CA SER A 14 11.56 19.58 -1.50
C SER A 14 10.64 20.79 -1.62
N PHE A 15 11.02 21.83 -2.36
CA PHE A 15 10.17 22.99 -2.63
C PHE A 15 8.84 22.57 -3.26
N PHE A 16 8.90 21.74 -4.32
CA PHE A 16 7.70 21.25 -5.00
C PHE A 16 6.85 20.36 -4.09
N SER A 17 7.47 19.57 -3.22
CA SER A 17 6.75 18.75 -2.24
C SER A 17 6.04 19.57 -1.18
N ILE A 18 6.67 20.61 -0.65
CA ILE A 18 6.03 21.55 0.28
C ILE A 18 4.84 22.24 -0.40
N PHE A 19 5.01 22.68 -1.65
CA PHE A 19 3.93 23.28 -2.43
C PHE A 19 2.76 22.32 -2.65
N LYS A 20 3.03 21.07 -3.07
CA LYS A 20 2.00 20.02 -3.20
C LYS A 20 1.29 19.77 -1.87
N VAL A 21 2.02 19.70 -0.77
CA VAL A 21 1.44 19.48 0.57
C VAL A 21 0.49 20.61 0.93
N PHE A 22 0.88 21.86 0.68
CA PHE A 22 0.04 23.02 0.97
C PHE A 22 -1.29 22.98 0.21
N ILE A 23 -1.29 22.51 -1.04
CA ILE A 23 -2.49 22.47 -1.89
C ILE A 23 -3.33 21.22 -1.67
N LEU A 24 -2.70 20.05 -1.57
CA LEU A 24 -3.36 18.76 -1.69
C LEU A 24 -3.63 18.09 -0.34
N SER A 25 -2.92 18.47 0.71
CA SER A 25 -2.97 17.77 2.00
C SER A 25 -3.93 18.45 2.97
N ARG A 26 -4.42 17.67 3.93
CA ARG A 26 -5.20 18.18 5.07
C ARG A 26 -4.35 18.15 6.32
N PHE A 27 -4.22 19.29 6.99
CA PHE A 27 -3.37 19.39 8.19
C PHE A 27 -4.01 18.79 9.46
N ASN A 28 -5.31 18.47 9.40
CA ASN A 28 -6.06 17.90 10.53
C ASN A 28 -6.13 16.36 10.52
N THR A 29 -5.53 15.68 9.54
CA THR A 29 -5.48 14.20 9.46
C THR A 29 -4.37 13.64 10.34
N LYS A 30 -4.47 13.85 11.65
CA LYS A 30 -3.45 13.33 12.59
C LYS A 30 -3.59 11.82 12.75
N ILE A 31 -2.49 11.09 12.58
CA ILE A 31 -2.38 9.69 12.98
C ILE A 31 -2.04 9.67 14.47
N LYS A 32 -2.92 9.08 15.28
CA LYS A 32 -2.65 8.90 16.71
C LYS A 32 -1.69 7.73 16.86
N ILE A 33 -0.49 8.02 17.34
CA ILE A 33 0.52 7.02 17.68
C ILE A 33 0.01 6.17 18.85
N HIS A 34 0.08 4.84 18.70
CA HIS A 34 -0.10 3.92 19.81
C HIS A 34 1.04 4.17 20.80
N LYS A 35 0.71 4.55 22.04
CA LYS A 35 1.71 4.83 23.08
C LYS A 35 2.46 3.57 23.56
N ILE A 36 2.12 2.40 23.00
CA ILE A 36 2.65 1.12 23.43
C ILE A 36 3.96 0.90 22.68
N LYS A 37 5.06 0.94 23.43
CA LYS A 37 6.39 0.54 22.96
C LYS A 37 6.35 -0.97 22.68
N ASP A 38 6.97 -1.40 21.58
CA ASP A 38 7.16 -2.83 21.24
C ASP A 38 5.96 -3.57 20.61
N GLU A 39 5.03 -2.84 19.99
CA GLU A 39 4.04 -3.49 19.12
C GLU A 39 4.64 -3.88 17.76
N GLU A 40 4.54 -5.17 17.44
CA GLU A 40 4.88 -5.73 16.12
C GLU A 40 3.63 -5.89 15.26
N ALA A 41 3.75 -5.59 13.97
CA ALA A 41 2.70 -5.78 12.98
C ALA A 41 3.15 -6.70 11.84
N VAL A 42 2.19 -7.42 11.28
CA VAL A 42 2.32 -8.16 10.04
C VAL A 42 1.42 -7.54 8.99
N ILE A 43 1.99 -7.21 7.84
CA ILE A 43 1.24 -6.75 6.68
C ILE A 43 1.11 -7.88 5.68
N LEU A 44 -0.12 -8.30 5.45
CA LEU A 44 -0.50 -9.30 4.46
C LEU A 44 -0.81 -8.57 3.15
N ALA A 45 0.17 -8.54 2.25
CA ALA A 45 -0.02 -8.04 0.89
C ALA A 45 -0.77 -9.08 0.04
N ASN A 46 -1.07 -8.76 -1.22
CA ASN A 46 -1.95 -9.59 -2.06
C ASN A 46 -1.22 -10.31 -3.20
N GLY A 47 0.08 -10.55 -3.04
CA GLY A 47 0.87 -11.28 -4.03
C GLY A 47 0.56 -12.79 -4.01
N PRO A 48 0.78 -13.51 -5.13
CA PRO A 48 0.40 -14.93 -5.27
C PRO A 48 0.98 -15.85 -4.20
N CYS A 49 2.16 -15.56 -3.65
CA CYS A 49 2.76 -16.42 -2.62
C CYS A 49 2.06 -16.38 -1.25
N LEU A 50 1.14 -15.43 -1.04
CA LEU A 50 0.49 -15.22 0.25
C LEU A 50 -0.23 -16.47 0.78
N THR A 51 -0.91 -17.24 -0.06
CA THR A 51 -1.62 -18.46 0.38
C THR A 51 -0.67 -19.41 1.10
N LYS A 52 0.50 -19.66 0.52
CA LYS A 52 1.54 -20.49 1.12
C LYS A 52 2.12 -19.85 2.38
N ASP A 53 2.34 -18.54 2.35
CA ASP A 53 2.87 -17.79 3.50
C ASP A 53 1.92 -17.86 4.71
N LEU A 54 0.60 -17.82 4.49
CA LEU A 54 -0.41 -17.93 5.56
C LEU A 54 -0.40 -19.31 6.22
N GLU A 55 -0.30 -20.37 5.42
CA GLU A 55 -0.23 -21.75 5.92
C GLU A 55 1.02 -21.99 6.77
N LEU A 56 2.18 -21.56 6.28
CA LEU A 56 3.46 -21.78 6.93
C LEU A 56 3.65 -20.95 8.20
N ASN A 57 3.02 -19.78 8.30
CA ASN A 57 3.33 -18.79 9.34
C ASN A 57 2.14 -18.46 10.24
N SER A 58 1.12 -19.32 10.30
CA SER A 58 -0.14 -19.05 11.00
C SER A 58 0.02 -18.61 12.47
N SER A 59 0.87 -19.28 13.25
CA SER A 59 1.16 -18.93 14.66
C SER A 59 1.89 -17.60 14.82
N PHE A 60 2.80 -17.27 13.90
CA PHE A 60 3.51 -16.00 13.89
C PHE A 60 2.56 -14.84 13.58
N ILE A 61 1.64 -15.05 12.62
CA ILE A 61 0.65 -14.06 12.21
C ILE A 61 -0.38 -13.83 13.32
N SER A 62 -0.90 -14.90 13.94
CA SER A 62 -1.96 -14.80 14.95
C SER A 62 -1.53 -14.09 16.25
N SER A 63 -0.24 -14.10 16.57
CA SER A 63 0.34 -13.47 17.75
C SER A 63 0.66 -11.97 17.59
N ARG A 64 0.38 -11.38 16.42
CA ARG A 64 0.73 -9.99 16.08
C ARG A 64 -0.49 -9.20 15.60
N LYS A 65 -0.35 -7.88 15.48
CA LYS A 65 -1.36 -7.05 14.80
C LYS A 65 -1.31 -7.28 13.30
N LYS A 66 -2.47 -7.41 12.66
CA LYS A 66 -2.56 -7.75 11.24
C LYS A 66 -3.11 -6.58 10.43
N PHE A 67 -2.40 -6.29 9.34
CA PHE A 67 -2.83 -5.37 8.30
C PHE A 67 -3.19 -6.19 7.06
N CYS A 68 -4.39 -5.99 6.53
CA CYS A 68 -4.81 -6.50 5.23
C CYS A 68 -5.00 -5.34 4.25
N VAL A 69 -4.96 -5.63 2.94
CA VAL A 69 -4.95 -4.58 1.91
C VAL A 69 -5.90 -4.87 0.75
N ASN A 70 -6.39 -3.81 0.09
CA ASN A 70 -7.22 -3.87 -1.13
C ASN A 70 -8.39 -4.87 -1.04
N PHE A 71 -8.39 -5.94 -1.84
CA PHE A 71 -9.49 -6.90 -1.95
C PHE A 71 -9.30 -8.14 -1.07
N PHE A 72 -8.39 -8.12 -0.09
CA PHE A 72 -8.14 -9.26 0.81
C PHE A 72 -9.42 -9.79 1.48
N ALA A 73 -10.38 -8.92 1.79
CA ALA A 73 -11.66 -9.30 2.39
C ALA A 73 -12.55 -10.19 1.51
N LEU A 74 -12.22 -10.36 0.22
CA LEU A 74 -12.88 -11.30 -0.67
C LEU A 74 -12.32 -12.73 -0.55
N SER A 75 -11.21 -12.91 0.16
CA SER A 75 -10.61 -14.22 0.39
C SER A 75 -11.30 -14.98 1.53
N ARG A 76 -11.19 -16.31 1.48
CA ARG A 76 -11.68 -17.21 2.55
C ARG A 76 -10.91 -17.05 3.87
N GLU A 77 -9.73 -16.45 3.82
CA GLU A 77 -8.87 -16.26 4.98
C GLU A 77 -9.27 -15.02 5.79
N TYR A 78 -10.09 -14.11 5.24
CA TYR A 78 -10.47 -12.85 5.87
C TYR A 78 -11.04 -13.02 7.28
N GLU A 79 -12.06 -13.86 7.44
CA GLU A 79 -12.74 -14.09 8.72
C GLU A 79 -11.91 -14.93 9.70
N LYS A 80 -10.91 -15.67 9.20
CA LYS A 80 -9.96 -16.40 10.06
C LYS A 80 -8.89 -15.46 10.60
N ILE A 81 -8.34 -14.60 9.75
CA ILE A 81 -7.28 -13.65 10.10
C ILE A 81 -7.81 -12.55 11.02
N LYS A 82 -9.02 -12.03 10.77
CA LYS A 82 -9.61 -10.94 11.57
C LYS A 82 -8.64 -9.76 11.73
N PRO A 83 -8.27 -9.07 10.64
CA PRO A 83 -7.29 -7.99 10.71
C PRO A 83 -7.80 -6.80 11.52
N GLU A 84 -6.93 -6.24 12.35
CA GLU A 84 -7.19 -5.03 13.11
C GLU A 84 -7.10 -3.77 12.24
N TYR A 85 -6.28 -3.82 11.19
CA TYR A 85 -6.06 -2.71 10.27
C TYR A 85 -6.29 -3.14 8.83
N TYR A 86 -6.92 -2.26 8.04
CA TYR A 86 -7.23 -2.54 6.64
C TYR A 86 -6.90 -1.33 5.77
N VAL A 87 -5.97 -1.48 4.83
CA VAL A 87 -5.46 -0.34 4.04
C VAL A 87 -6.02 -0.38 2.62
N LEU A 88 -6.63 0.74 2.24
CA LEU A 88 -7.08 1.02 0.88
C LEU A 88 -6.30 2.21 0.36
N ALA A 89 -5.82 2.15 -0.87
CA ALA A 89 -5.02 3.23 -1.47
C ALA A 89 -5.40 3.56 -2.92
N ALA A 90 -6.16 2.69 -3.57
CA ALA A 90 -6.48 2.79 -4.98
C ALA A 90 -7.71 3.69 -5.21
N PRO A 91 -7.67 4.69 -6.12
CA PRO A 91 -8.76 5.66 -6.30
C PRO A 91 -10.10 5.04 -6.70
N GLU A 92 -10.09 3.85 -7.28
CA GLU A 92 -11.26 3.08 -7.69
C GLU A 92 -12.25 2.85 -6.53
N PHE A 93 -11.78 2.86 -5.28
CA PHE A 93 -12.62 2.72 -4.10
C PHE A 93 -13.51 3.95 -3.83
N TRP A 94 -13.16 5.14 -4.32
CA TRP A 94 -13.92 6.38 -4.05
C TRP A 94 -14.27 7.22 -5.28
N LEU A 95 -13.76 6.89 -6.46
CA LEU A 95 -14.19 7.53 -7.71
C LEU A 95 -15.62 7.09 -8.08
N ILE A 96 -16.40 8.06 -8.58
CA ILE A 96 -17.78 7.83 -9.04
C ILE A 96 -17.79 7.01 -10.35
N LYS A 97 -16.89 7.33 -11.27
CA LYS A 97 -16.79 6.67 -12.57
C LYS A 97 -15.58 5.74 -12.58
N THR A 98 -15.83 4.44 -12.67
CA THR A 98 -14.82 3.39 -12.92
C THR A 98 -15.42 2.35 -13.87
N SER A 99 -14.62 1.40 -14.36
CA SER A 99 -15.11 0.29 -15.19
C SER A 99 -16.16 -0.56 -14.46
N SER A 100 -17.02 -1.26 -15.21
CA SER A 100 -17.97 -2.24 -14.64
C SER A 100 -17.29 -3.26 -13.72
N TYR A 101 -16.17 -3.83 -14.16
CA TYR A 101 -15.37 -4.77 -13.37
C TYR A 101 -14.99 -4.21 -11.99
N PHE A 102 -14.37 -3.03 -11.94
CA PHE A 102 -14.02 -2.40 -10.66
C PHE A 102 -15.24 -2.03 -9.80
N ASN A 103 -16.37 -1.65 -10.40
CA ASN A 103 -17.59 -1.42 -9.64
C ASN A 103 -18.08 -2.71 -8.99
N GLU A 104 -18.13 -3.84 -9.69
CA GLU A 104 -18.52 -5.14 -9.14
C GLU A 104 -17.59 -5.60 -8.00
N GLN A 105 -16.28 -5.43 -8.17
CA GLN A 105 -15.29 -5.75 -7.13
C GLN A 105 -15.46 -4.86 -5.89
N LYS A 106 -15.72 -3.56 -6.09
CA LYS A 106 -15.99 -2.61 -5.00
C LYS A 106 -17.28 -2.96 -4.25
N GLU A 107 -18.35 -3.30 -4.97
CA GLU A 107 -19.61 -3.75 -4.36
C GLU A 107 -19.42 -5.01 -3.53
N SER A 108 -18.72 -6.01 -4.09
CA SER A 108 -18.37 -7.25 -3.38
C SER A 108 -17.54 -6.97 -2.12
N LEU A 109 -16.61 -6.02 -2.20
CA LEU A 109 -15.79 -5.61 -1.05
C LEU A 109 -16.65 -4.94 0.02
N ILE A 110 -17.53 -4.01 -0.34
CA ILE A 110 -18.46 -3.35 0.59
C ILE A 110 -19.32 -4.42 1.29
N ASP A 111 -19.84 -5.38 0.54
CA ASP A 111 -20.66 -6.46 1.07
C ASP A 111 -19.89 -7.33 2.06
N SER A 112 -18.68 -7.77 1.71
CA SER A 112 -17.85 -8.56 2.63
C SER A 112 -17.51 -7.78 3.91
N LEU A 113 -17.08 -6.52 3.78
CA LEU A 113 -16.75 -5.67 4.93
C LEU A 113 -17.97 -5.45 5.84
N THR A 114 -19.15 -5.17 5.27
CA THR A 114 -20.35 -4.88 6.06
C THR A 114 -20.97 -6.12 6.70
N LYS A 115 -21.00 -7.25 5.97
CA LYS A 115 -21.68 -8.48 6.43
C LYS A 115 -20.79 -9.35 7.31
N ASN A 116 -19.50 -9.49 6.97
CA ASN A 116 -18.63 -10.52 7.54
C ASN A 116 -17.73 -9.97 8.66
N THR A 117 -17.49 -8.66 8.73
CA THR A 117 -16.66 -8.08 9.80
C THR A 117 -17.43 -8.03 11.12
N LYS A 118 -16.99 -8.82 12.10
CA LYS A 118 -17.57 -8.94 13.46
C LYS A 118 -16.57 -8.62 14.58
N TRP A 119 -15.47 -7.94 14.26
CA TRP A 119 -14.40 -7.58 15.18
C TRP A 119 -13.98 -6.13 14.93
N GLU A 120 -13.46 -5.46 15.95
CA GLU A 120 -12.98 -4.08 15.79
C GLU A 120 -11.90 -4.00 14.72
N MET A 121 -12.13 -3.17 13.71
CA MET A 121 -11.21 -2.98 12.60
C MET A 121 -11.14 -1.50 12.21
N LEU A 122 -9.92 -1.02 11.98
CA LEU A 122 -9.65 0.32 11.50
C LEU A 122 -9.31 0.29 10.01
N ILE A 123 -10.19 0.85 9.18
CA ILE A 123 -9.91 1.07 7.76
C ILE A 123 -9.10 2.37 7.60
N LEU A 124 -7.93 2.27 7.00
CA LEU A 124 -7.10 3.39 6.61
C LEU A 124 -7.28 3.67 5.12
N ILE A 125 -7.79 4.86 4.79
CA ILE A 125 -8.12 5.25 3.41
C ILE A 125 -7.75 6.72 3.16
N PRO A 126 -7.37 7.13 1.93
CA PRO A 126 -7.04 8.53 1.66
C PRO A 126 -8.20 9.47 2.01
N PHE A 127 -7.87 10.68 2.46
CA PHE A 127 -8.85 11.68 2.87
C PHE A 127 -9.85 12.04 1.77
N GLN A 128 -9.45 11.94 0.50
CA GLN A 128 -10.33 12.15 -0.65
C GLN A 128 -11.53 11.20 -0.67
N ALA A 129 -11.44 10.05 -0.01
CA ALA A 129 -12.53 9.07 0.08
C ALA A 129 -13.56 9.39 1.17
N LYS A 130 -13.31 10.39 2.03
CA LYS A 130 -14.11 10.64 3.26
C LYS A 130 -15.61 10.71 3.00
N ASP A 131 -16.02 11.40 1.93
CA ASP A 131 -17.43 11.62 1.59
C ASP A 131 -17.91 10.68 0.48
N SER A 132 -17.19 9.59 0.22
CA SER A 132 -17.55 8.60 -0.80
C SER A 132 -18.71 7.69 -0.36
N GLU A 133 -19.37 7.07 -1.34
CA GLU A 133 -20.39 6.06 -1.07
C GLU A 133 -19.84 4.85 -0.31
N PHE A 134 -18.61 4.43 -0.65
CA PHE A 134 -17.90 3.35 0.03
C PHE A 134 -17.86 3.60 1.54
N VAL A 135 -17.38 4.79 1.96
CA VAL A 135 -17.29 5.14 3.39
C VAL A 135 -18.68 5.17 4.02
N ARG A 136 -19.68 5.81 3.39
CA ARG A 136 -21.05 5.87 3.92
C ARG A 136 -21.70 4.51 4.14
N ARG A 137 -21.43 3.54 3.26
CA ARG A 137 -22.02 2.19 3.35
C ARG A 137 -21.30 1.34 4.38
N VAL A 138 -19.96 1.35 4.35
CA VAL A 138 -19.14 0.55 5.26
C VAL A 138 -19.22 1.08 6.70
N SER A 139 -19.38 2.39 6.90
CA SER A 139 -19.54 2.99 8.24
C SER A 139 -20.81 2.58 8.98
N LYS A 140 -21.76 1.90 8.31
CA LYS A 140 -22.94 1.32 8.96
C LYS A 140 -22.59 0.11 9.83
N ASN A 141 -21.43 -0.51 9.61
CA ASN A 141 -20.95 -1.59 10.47
C ASN A 141 -20.26 -0.99 11.71
N ASN A 142 -20.87 -1.19 12.89
CA ASN A 142 -20.38 -0.65 14.17
C ASN A 142 -18.99 -1.15 14.59
N PHE A 143 -18.52 -2.26 14.01
CA PHE A 143 -17.17 -2.78 14.25
C PHE A 143 -16.10 -2.06 13.44
N ILE A 144 -16.48 -1.30 12.41
CA ILE A 144 -15.54 -0.67 11.49
C ILE A 144 -15.42 0.82 11.79
N ARG A 145 -14.18 1.28 11.99
CA ARG A 145 -13.85 2.70 12.11
C ARG A 145 -12.97 3.13 10.95
N PHE A 146 -12.92 4.43 10.69
CA PHE A 146 -12.09 5.00 9.62
C PHE A 146 -10.99 5.89 10.18
N LEU A 147 -9.80 5.77 9.60
CA LEU A 147 -8.72 6.73 9.68
C LEU A 147 -8.43 7.25 8.29
N PHE A 148 -8.50 8.58 8.13
CA PHE A 148 -8.20 9.24 6.86
C PHE A 148 -6.76 9.76 6.84
N TYR A 149 -6.02 9.48 5.76
CA TYR A 149 -4.62 9.90 5.61
C TYR A 149 -4.37 10.74 4.34
N ASN A 150 -3.26 11.49 4.32
CA ASN A 150 -2.83 12.21 3.13
C ASN A 150 -1.97 11.29 2.25
N ASN A 151 -2.40 11.04 1.02
CA ASN A 151 -1.63 10.29 0.03
C ASN A 151 -0.75 11.17 -0.86
N THR A 152 -0.50 12.43 -0.45
CA THR A 152 0.30 13.41 -1.20
C THR A 152 1.75 12.94 -1.30
N PRO A 153 2.29 12.69 -2.51
CA PRO A 153 3.67 12.24 -2.66
C PRO A 153 4.66 13.33 -2.26
N VAL A 154 5.59 13.00 -1.37
CA VAL A 154 6.66 13.90 -0.92
C VAL A 154 8.02 13.31 -1.28
N GLU A 155 8.88 14.16 -1.84
CA GLU A 155 10.21 13.87 -2.35
C GLU A 155 11.17 15.04 -2.01
N GLY A 156 12.47 14.81 -2.18
CA GLY A 156 13.53 15.81 -1.99
C GLY A 156 14.49 15.43 -0.88
N LEU A 157 15.05 16.43 -0.19
CA LEU A 157 15.97 16.19 0.92
C LEU A 157 15.32 15.29 1.98
N GLN A 158 16.09 14.31 2.45
CA GLN A 158 15.61 13.27 3.37
C GLN A 158 15.03 13.86 4.65
N SER A 159 15.71 14.84 5.26
CA SER A 159 15.25 15.50 6.49
C SER A 159 13.91 16.20 6.33
N ILE A 160 13.70 16.90 5.20
CA ILE A 160 12.45 17.59 4.89
C ILE A 160 11.34 16.56 4.65
N SER A 161 11.62 15.54 3.85
CA SER A 161 10.66 14.46 3.56
C SER A 161 10.23 13.75 4.84
N HIS A 162 11.17 13.36 5.70
CA HIS A 162 10.89 12.68 6.97
C HIS A 162 10.09 13.55 7.94
N LEU A 163 10.31 14.87 7.97
CA LEU A 163 9.51 15.78 8.77
C LEU A 163 8.04 15.78 8.29
N LEU A 164 7.83 15.91 6.98
CA LEU A 164 6.48 15.89 6.38
C LEU A 164 5.78 14.53 6.59
N PHE A 165 6.54 13.43 6.51
CA PHE A 165 6.09 12.08 6.83
C PHE A 165 5.62 11.95 8.28
N LYS A 166 6.43 12.40 9.23
CA LYS A 166 6.14 12.34 10.68
C LYS A 166 4.90 13.16 11.04
N LEU A 167 4.68 14.29 10.36
CA LEU A 167 3.50 15.13 10.54
C LEU A 167 2.25 14.61 9.81
N ASN A 168 2.38 13.50 9.06
CA ASN A 168 1.35 12.96 8.17
C ASN A 168 0.85 13.98 7.13
N PHE A 169 1.70 14.93 6.72
CA PHE A 169 1.37 15.91 5.70
C PHE A 169 1.59 15.35 4.29
N GLY A 170 2.43 14.33 4.15
CA GLY A 170 2.54 13.55 2.94
C GLY A 170 3.18 12.20 3.23
N MET A 171 3.44 11.45 2.17
CA MET A 171 3.99 10.10 2.29
C MET A 171 4.93 9.79 1.12
N PRO A 172 5.72 8.70 1.20
CA PRO A 172 6.42 8.17 0.04
C PRO A 172 5.42 7.88 -1.08
N ARG A 173 5.83 8.10 -2.33
CA ARG A 173 4.93 8.04 -3.50
C ARG A 173 4.18 6.68 -3.55
N PRO A 174 2.83 6.66 -3.43
CA PRO A 174 2.06 5.43 -3.26
C PRO A 174 1.79 4.74 -4.61
N HIS A 175 2.80 4.08 -5.17
CA HIS A 175 2.67 3.36 -6.45
C HIS A 175 1.96 2.00 -6.36
N ASN A 176 1.86 1.46 -5.15
CA ASN A 176 1.10 0.27 -4.82
C ASN A 176 0.59 0.43 -3.39
N VAL A 177 -0.30 -0.46 -2.94
CA VAL A 177 -0.89 -0.37 -1.60
C VAL A 177 0.09 -0.70 -0.47
N LEU A 178 1.16 -1.46 -0.74
CA LEU A 178 2.11 -1.86 0.30
C LEU A 178 2.92 -0.65 0.84
N ILE A 179 3.24 0.32 -0.02
CA ILE A 179 3.90 1.57 0.40
C ILE A 179 3.09 2.32 1.48
N PRO A 180 1.79 2.68 1.27
CA PRO A 180 0.96 3.26 2.31
C PRO A 180 0.80 2.34 3.50
N SER A 181 0.66 1.02 3.32
CA SER A 181 0.50 0.12 4.47
C SER A 181 1.70 0.17 5.42
N ILE A 182 2.92 0.10 4.89
CA ILE A 182 4.14 0.19 5.70
C ILE A 182 4.24 1.59 6.34
N PHE A 183 4.06 2.65 5.55
CA PHE A 183 4.11 4.04 6.04
C PHE A 183 3.13 4.27 7.19
N LEU A 184 1.89 3.81 7.04
CA LEU A 184 0.84 4.00 8.04
C LEU A 184 1.12 3.16 9.28
N ALA A 185 1.60 1.92 9.14
CA ALA A 185 2.02 1.12 10.29
C ALA A 185 3.15 1.82 11.08
N LEU A 186 4.18 2.35 10.39
CA LEU A 186 5.23 3.13 11.04
C LEU A 186 4.65 4.34 11.79
N ASN A 187 3.76 5.10 11.15
CA ASN A 187 3.15 6.29 11.76
C ASN A 187 2.11 5.98 12.84
N LEU A 188 1.55 4.78 12.87
CA LEU A 188 0.72 4.29 13.97
C LEU A 188 1.56 3.90 15.19
N GLY A 189 2.89 3.80 15.06
CA GLY A 189 3.82 3.52 16.15
C GLY A 189 4.40 2.10 16.18
N PHE A 190 4.11 1.26 15.18
CA PHE A 190 4.69 -0.08 15.10
C PHE A 190 6.19 0.00 14.87
N ASN A 191 6.99 -0.62 15.73
CA ASN A 191 8.45 -0.56 15.65
C ASN A 191 9.05 -1.72 14.84
N THR A 192 8.29 -2.79 14.64
CA THR A 192 8.67 -3.93 13.81
C THR A 192 7.53 -4.26 12.88
N ILE A 193 7.77 -4.17 11.57
CA ILE A 193 6.80 -4.48 10.53
C ILE A 193 7.33 -5.65 9.71
N THR A 194 6.62 -6.77 9.72
CA THR A 194 6.93 -7.91 8.85
C THR A 194 5.97 -7.93 7.67
N ILE A 195 6.47 -8.05 6.45
CA ILE A 195 5.65 -8.15 5.24
C ILE A 195 5.62 -9.61 4.73
N LEU A 196 4.44 -10.06 4.32
CA LEU A 196 4.16 -11.36 3.69
C LEU A 196 3.34 -11.15 2.42
N GLY A 197 3.41 -12.10 1.47
CA GLY A 197 2.70 -11.98 0.19
C GLY A 197 3.16 -10.80 -0.67
N ALA A 198 4.41 -10.35 -0.51
CA ALA A 198 4.98 -9.20 -1.22
C ALA A 198 5.87 -9.63 -2.39
N ASP A 199 5.31 -10.36 -3.35
CA ASP A 199 6.04 -10.93 -4.50
C ASP A 199 6.75 -9.88 -5.34
N HIS A 200 6.05 -8.84 -5.78
CA HIS A 200 6.59 -7.81 -6.70
C HIS A 200 7.15 -8.37 -8.02
N SER A 201 6.59 -9.49 -8.50
CA SER A 201 7.04 -10.24 -9.67
C SER A 201 6.50 -9.75 -11.03
N TRP A 202 5.76 -8.63 -11.09
CA TRP A 202 5.11 -8.18 -12.34
C TRP A 202 6.06 -8.03 -13.54
N HIS A 203 7.34 -7.77 -13.28
CA HIS A 203 8.35 -7.62 -14.32
C HIS A 203 8.69 -8.94 -15.03
N GLU A 204 8.46 -10.10 -14.41
CA GLU A 204 8.61 -11.42 -15.04
C GLU A 204 7.62 -11.62 -16.20
N GLU A 205 6.48 -10.92 -16.15
CA GLU A 205 5.36 -11.10 -17.07
C GLU A 205 5.25 -9.99 -18.13
N ILE A 206 6.21 -9.05 -18.17
CA ILE A 206 6.22 -7.98 -19.18
C ILE A 206 6.57 -8.57 -20.54
N LYS A 207 5.67 -8.41 -21.52
CA LYS A 207 5.89 -8.84 -22.91
C LYS A 207 5.47 -7.74 -23.88
N ILE A 208 6.09 -7.76 -25.06
CA ILE A 208 5.65 -7.00 -26.23
C ILE A 208 4.99 -7.98 -27.20
N ASP A 209 3.77 -7.68 -27.62
CA ASP A 209 3.06 -8.48 -28.61
C ASP A 209 3.45 -8.11 -30.06
N GLU A 210 2.95 -8.86 -31.05
CA GLU A 210 3.21 -8.63 -32.48
C GLU A 210 2.71 -7.26 -32.98
N SER A 211 1.82 -6.60 -32.23
CA SER A 211 1.32 -5.25 -32.52
C SER A 211 2.18 -4.14 -31.90
N ASN A 212 3.32 -4.49 -31.28
CA ASN A 212 4.17 -3.61 -30.48
C ASN A 212 3.46 -2.99 -29.26
N SER A 213 2.45 -3.69 -28.70
CA SER A 213 1.78 -3.26 -27.47
C SER A 213 2.37 -3.98 -26.25
N VAL A 214 2.52 -3.26 -25.13
CA VAL A 214 2.96 -3.83 -23.86
C VAL A 214 1.80 -4.58 -23.21
N THR A 215 2.07 -5.81 -22.78
CA THR A 215 1.13 -6.63 -22.00
C THR A 215 1.78 -7.07 -20.70
N VAL A 216 0.98 -7.19 -19.64
CA VAL A 216 1.40 -7.69 -18.33
C VAL A 216 0.30 -8.61 -17.81
N ASN A 217 0.68 -9.81 -17.35
CA ASN A 217 -0.25 -10.66 -16.61
C ASN A 217 -0.37 -10.12 -15.18
N HIS A 218 -1.60 -9.79 -14.77
CA HIS A 218 -1.90 -9.44 -13.39
C HIS A 218 -2.41 -10.70 -12.68
N GLU A 219 -1.59 -11.27 -11.80
CA GLU A 219 -1.99 -12.38 -10.93
C GLU A 219 -2.09 -11.87 -9.48
N HIS A 220 -3.29 -11.93 -8.91
CA HIS A 220 -3.50 -11.76 -7.47
C HIS A 220 -3.88 -13.10 -6.83
N PHE A 221 -3.59 -13.28 -5.54
CA PHE A 221 -3.85 -14.55 -4.85
C PHE A 221 -5.34 -14.95 -4.79
N TYR A 222 -6.25 -14.01 -5.08
CA TYR A 222 -7.70 -14.22 -5.13
C TYR A 222 -8.24 -14.45 -6.56
N ASP A 223 -7.40 -14.37 -7.60
CA ASP A 223 -7.83 -14.56 -8.99
C ASP A 223 -7.79 -16.05 -9.36
N GLY A 224 -8.89 -16.56 -9.94
CA GLY A 224 -9.02 -17.98 -10.29
C GLY A 224 -8.35 -18.41 -11.60
N ASN A 225 -7.97 -17.47 -12.48
CA ASN A 225 -7.36 -17.74 -13.80
C ASN A 225 -6.42 -16.61 -14.24
N LYS A 226 -5.40 -16.95 -15.06
CA LYS A 226 -4.49 -15.97 -15.68
C LYS A 226 -5.22 -15.18 -16.77
N VAL A 227 -5.36 -13.87 -16.59
CA VAL A 227 -5.90 -12.98 -17.62
C VAL A 227 -4.78 -12.05 -18.10
N GLN A 228 -4.41 -12.18 -19.37
CA GLN A 228 -3.51 -11.24 -20.02
C GLN A 228 -4.32 -10.00 -20.42
N MET A 229 -4.00 -8.85 -19.85
CA MET A 229 -4.67 -7.59 -20.17
C MET A 229 -3.67 -6.56 -20.69
N PRO A 230 -4.04 -5.76 -21.71
CA PRO A 230 -3.24 -4.59 -22.06
C PRO A 230 -3.25 -3.63 -20.87
N MET A 231 -2.08 -3.05 -20.56
CA MET A 231 -2.03 -2.01 -19.53
C MET A 231 -2.45 -0.67 -20.13
N TYR A 232 -3.52 -0.10 -19.60
CA TYR A 232 -3.99 1.25 -19.93
C TYR A 232 -3.71 2.23 -18.79
N LYS A 233 -3.33 3.46 -19.14
CA LYS A 233 -3.35 4.62 -18.23
C LYS A 233 -4.80 4.90 -17.84
N LEU A 234 -5.00 5.65 -16.74
CA LEU A 234 -6.34 6.04 -16.28
C LEU A 234 -7.10 6.84 -17.34
N GLU A 235 -6.37 7.55 -18.19
CA GLU A 235 -6.85 8.37 -19.30
C GLU A 235 -7.15 7.55 -20.58
N GLY A 236 -6.93 6.24 -20.56
CA GLY A 236 -7.24 5.32 -21.67
C GLY A 236 -6.09 5.09 -22.67
N GLU A 237 -4.96 5.77 -22.52
CA GLU A 237 -3.78 5.54 -23.36
C GLU A 237 -3.07 4.22 -23.02
N LYS A 238 -2.46 3.56 -24.00
CA LYS A 238 -1.62 2.38 -23.77
C LYS A 238 -0.32 2.76 -23.04
N TYR A 239 0.15 1.89 -22.15
CA TYR A 239 1.48 2.04 -21.57
C TYR A 239 2.59 1.66 -22.56
N LEU A 240 3.65 2.47 -22.62
CA LEU A 240 4.91 2.11 -23.28
C LEU A 240 5.81 1.36 -22.29
N ILE A 241 6.75 0.55 -22.79
CA ILE A 241 7.57 -0.30 -21.92
C ILE A 241 8.40 0.52 -20.91
N HIS A 242 8.89 1.69 -21.34
CA HIS A 242 9.63 2.59 -20.47
C HIS A 242 8.75 3.20 -19.36
N ASP A 243 7.45 3.36 -19.58
CA ASP A 243 6.53 3.79 -18.54
C ASP A 243 6.35 2.71 -17.48
N VAL A 244 6.27 1.44 -17.90
CA VAL A 244 6.19 0.29 -16.98
C VAL A 244 7.46 0.20 -16.14
N PHE A 245 8.64 0.28 -16.75
CA PHE A 245 9.90 0.31 -16.01
C PHE A 245 10.02 1.52 -15.08
N ARG A 246 9.53 2.69 -15.51
CA ARG A 246 9.49 3.89 -14.65
C ARG A 246 8.58 3.69 -13.44
N LYS A 247 7.42 3.05 -13.60
CA LYS A 247 6.55 2.69 -12.47
C LYS A 247 7.24 1.73 -11.49
N LEU A 248 7.88 0.69 -12.02
CA LEU A 248 8.64 -0.28 -11.20
C LEU A 248 9.77 0.43 -10.44
N HIS A 249 10.54 1.28 -11.12
CA HIS A 249 11.57 2.11 -10.51
C HIS A 249 11.03 2.87 -9.30
N PHE A 250 9.92 3.62 -9.46
CA PHE A 250 9.38 4.40 -8.37
C PHE A 250 8.80 3.53 -7.24
N ALA A 251 8.18 2.39 -7.56
CA ALA A 251 7.69 1.45 -6.56
C ALA A 251 8.84 0.90 -5.69
N PHE A 252 9.90 0.39 -6.30
CA PHE A 252 11.04 -0.17 -5.56
C PHE A 252 11.84 0.90 -4.82
N LYS A 253 12.07 2.07 -5.45
CA LYS A 253 12.68 3.22 -4.78
C LYS A 253 11.88 3.66 -3.54
N GLY A 254 10.55 3.57 -3.60
CA GLY A 254 9.67 3.85 -2.46
C GLY A 254 9.98 3.00 -1.23
N TYR A 255 10.40 1.74 -1.41
CA TYR A 255 10.78 0.88 -0.29
C TYR A 255 12.09 1.31 0.39
N PHE A 256 13.06 1.81 -0.37
CA PHE A 256 14.26 2.40 0.22
C PHE A 256 13.96 3.67 1.02
N VAL A 257 13.04 4.51 0.53
CA VAL A 257 12.57 5.69 1.29
C VAL A 257 11.90 5.26 2.60
N LEU A 258 11.07 4.21 2.57
CA LEU A 258 10.45 3.65 3.77
C LEU A 258 11.48 3.09 4.75
N ARG A 259 12.51 2.38 4.26
CA ARG A 259 13.60 1.89 5.10
C ARG A 259 14.29 3.03 5.84
N THR A 260 14.74 4.05 5.10
CA THR A 260 15.43 5.19 5.73
C THR A 260 14.53 5.94 6.70
N TYR A 261 13.23 6.02 6.41
CA TYR A 261 12.27 6.63 7.33
C TYR A 261 12.11 5.79 8.60
N ALA A 262 11.93 4.47 8.48
CA ALA A 262 11.85 3.55 9.61
C ALA A 262 13.09 3.66 10.51
N GLU A 263 14.30 3.62 9.93
CA GLU A 263 15.57 3.80 10.66
C GLU A 263 15.59 5.13 11.44
N SER A 264 15.14 6.22 10.82
CA SER A 264 15.13 7.55 11.45
C SER A 264 14.17 7.68 12.64
N ILE A 265 13.20 6.77 12.77
CA ILE A 265 12.26 6.71 13.91
C ILE A 265 12.51 5.49 14.82
N GLY A 266 13.61 4.76 14.61
CA GLY A 266 13.97 3.60 15.42
C GLY A 266 13.12 2.35 15.18
N ALA A 267 12.54 2.21 13.99
CA ALA A 267 11.74 1.07 13.57
C ALA A 267 12.47 0.21 12.51
N LYS A 268 12.03 -1.04 12.35
CA LYS A 268 12.55 -1.99 11.36
C LYS A 268 11.43 -2.56 10.49
N ILE A 269 11.77 -2.84 9.23
CA ILE A 269 10.90 -3.51 8.27
C ILE A 269 11.59 -4.79 7.81
N LEU A 270 10.88 -5.91 7.91
CA LEU A 270 11.36 -7.25 7.61
C LEU A 270 10.52 -7.86 6.48
N ASN A 271 11.16 -8.57 5.56
CA ASN A 271 10.50 -9.28 4.47
C ASN A 271 10.54 -10.79 4.72
N ALA A 272 9.38 -11.37 5.04
CA ALA A 272 9.22 -12.79 5.27
C ALA A 272 8.53 -13.51 4.08
N SER A 273 8.26 -12.80 2.98
CA SER A 273 7.55 -13.38 1.84
C SER A 273 8.37 -14.50 1.20
N SER A 274 7.73 -15.63 0.90
CA SER A 274 8.43 -16.78 0.31
C SER A 274 8.99 -16.48 -1.09
N LYS A 275 8.31 -15.63 -1.87
CA LYS A 275 8.83 -14.98 -3.09
C LYS A 275 8.79 -13.46 -2.90
N SER A 276 9.87 -12.77 -3.26
CA SER A 276 9.89 -11.31 -3.26
C SER A 276 11.03 -10.75 -4.10
N TYR A 277 10.76 -9.63 -4.78
CA TYR A 277 11.76 -8.80 -5.45
C TYR A 277 12.08 -7.52 -4.69
N ILE A 278 11.52 -7.33 -3.49
CA ILE A 278 11.86 -6.18 -2.65
C ILE A 278 13.21 -6.43 -1.98
N ASP A 279 14.23 -5.69 -2.40
CA ASP A 279 15.61 -5.73 -1.92
C ASP A 279 15.93 -4.65 -0.87
N ALA A 280 14.95 -3.81 -0.53
CA ALA A 280 15.13 -2.76 0.45
C ALA A 280 15.24 -3.33 1.89
N PHE A 281 14.51 -4.39 2.22
CA PHE A 281 14.31 -4.86 3.59
C PHE A 281 15.07 -6.15 3.89
N GLU A 282 15.44 -6.35 5.16
CA GLU A 282 16.08 -7.59 5.61
C GLU A 282 15.15 -8.77 5.33
N ARG A 283 15.68 -9.82 4.70
CA ARG A 283 14.93 -11.04 4.41
C ARG A 283 15.05 -11.99 5.58
N ILE A 284 13.90 -12.40 6.13
CA ILE A 284 13.83 -13.33 7.25
C ILE A 284 13.09 -14.60 6.86
N ARG A 285 13.32 -15.68 7.61
CA ARG A 285 12.44 -16.85 7.64
C ARG A 285 11.84 -16.94 9.03
N ILE A 286 10.52 -16.99 9.09
CA ILE A 286 9.81 -17.24 10.34
C ILE A 286 10.05 -18.73 10.67
N GLN A 287 10.55 -18.99 11.87
CA GLN A 287 10.78 -20.33 12.40
C GLN A 287 9.53 -20.83 13.13
#